data_AF-A0A6A4X3C3-F1
#
_entry.id   AF-A0A6A4X3C3-F1
#
_cell.length_a   1.000
_cell.length_b   1.000
_cell.length_c   1.000
_cell.angle_alpha   90.00
_cell.angle_beta   90.00
_cell.angle_gamma   90.00
#
_symmetry.space_group_name_H-M   'P 1'
#
loop_
_entity.id
_entity.type
_entity.pdbx_description
1 polymer ?
#
loop_
_entity_poly.entity_id
_entity_poly.type
_entity_poly.pdbx_seq_one_letter_code
_entity_poly.pdbx_strand_id
1 'polypeptide(L)'
;MSSLRFETLEDEVRSVLESRVPPTPQQAATVASLLADMETELQMAPPSYRLQMVERVREYRRRLRTAAAASPAGDETRRTVERGLQTLQRTSDSIARSQQVSAETDAVGAEVISELGTQRESLQRTRDRLEDTDAELSRSQRLLRTMYVRVLTNRVLLAAIIAVELALLGAAVYLKFFKK
;
A
#
# COMPACT_ATOMS: atom_id res chain seq x y z
N MET A 1 -59.00 -41.92 27.63
CA MET A 1 -57.89 -42.15 26.68
C MET A 1 -56.97 -40.94 26.50
N SER A 2 -57.46 -39.69 26.59
CA SER A 2 -56.62 -38.48 26.42
C SER A 2 -55.59 -38.21 27.56
N SER A 3 -55.82 -38.66 28.80
CA SER A 3 -54.86 -38.39 29.89
C SER A 3 -53.55 -39.20 29.80
N LEU A 4 -53.63 -40.46 29.36
CA LEU A 4 -52.49 -41.38 29.29
C LEU A 4 -51.47 -40.95 28.24
N ARG A 5 -51.93 -40.39 27.11
CA ARG A 5 -51.05 -39.89 26.04
C ARG A 5 -50.30 -38.62 26.46
N PHE A 6 -50.93 -37.80 27.30
CA PHE A 6 -50.31 -36.60 27.83
C PHE A 6 -49.23 -36.94 28.87
N GLU A 7 -49.48 -37.90 29.77
CA GLU A 7 -48.48 -38.38 30.74
C GLU A 7 -47.24 -38.97 30.04
N THR A 8 -47.42 -39.73 28.96
CA THR A 8 -46.27 -40.25 28.19
C THR A 8 -45.44 -39.16 27.54
N LEU A 9 -46.08 -38.09 27.02
CA LEU A 9 -45.37 -36.95 26.42
C LEU A 9 -44.65 -36.11 27.49
N GLU A 10 -45.25 -35.96 28.67
CA GLU A 10 -44.64 -35.24 29.78
C GLU A 10 -43.40 -35.97 30.33
N ASP A 11 -43.47 -37.30 30.48
CA ASP A 11 -42.34 -38.10 30.93
C ASP A 11 -41.17 -38.08 29.92
N GLU A 12 -41.48 -38.05 28.62
CA GLU A 12 -40.47 -37.96 27.57
C GLU A 12 -39.78 -36.58 27.55
N VAL A 13 -40.56 -35.50 27.68
CA VAL A 13 -40.02 -34.13 27.82
C VAL A 13 -39.20 -33.99 29.11
N ARG A 14 -39.66 -34.57 30.22
CA ARG A 14 -38.96 -34.55 31.51
C ARG A 14 -37.65 -35.33 31.46
N SER A 15 -37.63 -36.51 30.84
CA SER A 15 -36.43 -37.33 30.65
C SER A 15 -35.34 -36.59 29.88
N VAL A 16 -35.71 -35.89 28.81
CA VAL A 16 -34.78 -35.11 27.99
C VAL A 16 -34.23 -33.90 28.77
N LEU A 17 -35.08 -33.24 29.57
CA LEU A 17 -34.71 -32.07 30.38
C LEU A 17 -33.96 -32.40 31.69
N GLU A 18 -34.13 -33.60 32.26
CA GLU A 18 -33.40 -34.05 33.47
C GLU A 18 -31.98 -34.55 33.16
N SER A 19 -31.68 -34.88 31.89
CA SER A 19 -30.30 -35.13 31.49
C SER A 19 -29.48 -33.86 31.72
N ARG A 20 -28.50 -33.91 32.63
CA ARG A 20 -27.67 -32.77 33.10
C ARG A 20 -26.79 -32.10 32.01
N VAL A 21 -27.08 -32.33 30.74
CA VAL A 21 -26.34 -31.83 29.58
C VAL A 21 -27.22 -30.77 28.89
N PRO A 22 -26.70 -29.58 28.56
CA PRO A 22 -27.49 -28.59 27.83
C PRO A 22 -28.03 -29.22 26.54
N PRO A 23 -29.32 -29.03 26.23
CA PRO A 23 -29.95 -29.71 25.11
C PRO A 23 -29.20 -29.35 23.83
N THR A 24 -28.69 -30.37 23.15
CA THR A 24 -28.08 -30.21 21.82
C THR A 24 -29.10 -29.58 20.86
N PRO A 25 -28.68 -28.88 19.80
CA PRO A 25 -29.61 -28.23 18.86
C PRO A 25 -30.67 -29.19 18.28
N GLN A 26 -30.36 -30.49 18.18
CA GLN A 26 -31.33 -31.54 17.83
C GLN A 26 -32.33 -31.81 18.96
N GLN A 27 -31.89 -31.99 20.20
CA GLN A 27 -32.79 -32.19 21.36
C GLN A 27 -33.69 -30.98 21.63
N ALA A 28 -33.18 -29.76 21.43
CA ALA A 28 -33.99 -28.55 21.54
C ALA A 28 -35.10 -28.48 20.47
N ALA A 29 -34.83 -28.98 19.26
CA ALA A 29 -35.83 -29.11 18.21
C ALA A 29 -36.87 -30.20 18.54
N THR A 30 -36.45 -31.35 19.09
CA THR A 30 -37.36 -32.42 19.53
C THR A 30 -38.25 -31.95 20.68
N VAL A 31 -37.70 -31.25 21.67
CA VAL A 31 -38.49 -30.67 22.78
C VAL A 31 -39.45 -29.59 22.26
N ALA A 32 -39.05 -28.82 21.26
CA ALA A 32 -39.94 -27.82 20.64
C ALA A 32 -41.11 -28.47 19.88
N SER A 33 -40.89 -29.59 19.18
CA SER A 33 -41.97 -30.33 18.51
C SER A 33 -42.88 -31.05 19.52
N LEU A 34 -42.31 -31.69 20.55
CA LEU A 34 -43.06 -32.29 21.65
C LEU A 34 -43.96 -31.26 22.37
N LEU A 35 -43.45 -30.04 22.60
CA LEU A 35 -44.25 -28.95 23.18
C LEU A 35 -45.38 -28.48 22.26
N ALA A 36 -45.19 -28.49 20.93
CA ALA A 36 -46.21 -28.16 19.95
C ALA A 36 -47.33 -29.22 19.89
N ASP A 37 -46.96 -30.49 20.01
CA ASP A 37 -47.90 -31.61 20.08
C ASP A 37 -48.70 -31.57 21.40
N MET A 38 -48.06 -31.26 22.53
CA MET A 38 -48.73 -31.04 23.81
C MET A 38 -49.71 -29.85 23.77
N GLU A 39 -49.36 -28.77 23.06
CA GLU A 39 -50.22 -27.59 22.87
C GLU A 39 -51.45 -27.92 22.00
N THR A 40 -51.32 -28.86 21.07
CA THR A 40 -52.42 -29.36 20.22
C THR A 40 -53.35 -30.29 21.00
N GLU A 41 -52.81 -31.20 21.83
CA GLU A 41 -53.58 -32.10 22.70
C GLU A 41 -54.37 -31.31 23.77
N LEU A 42 -53.78 -30.21 24.27
CA LEU A 42 -54.39 -29.26 25.21
C LEU A 42 -55.67 -28.59 24.68
N GLN A 43 -55.80 -28.39 23.37
CA GLN A 43 -56.99 -27.80 22.76
C GLN A 43 -58.21 -28.74 22.81
N MET A 44 -57.98 -30.06 22.85
CA MET A 44 -59.05 -31.08 22.87
C MET A 44 -59.41 -31.53 24.30
N ALA A 45 -58.70 -31.04 25.32
CA ALA A 45 -58.85 -31.50 26.70
C ALA A 45 -59.99 -30.79 27.48
N PRO A 46 -60.63 -31.47 28.45
CA PRO A 46 -61.65 -30.90 29.34
C PRO A 46 -61.15 -29.68 30.14
N PRO A 47 -62.01 -28.69 30.45
CA PRO A 47 -61.62 -27.40 31.04
C PRO A 47 -60.93 -27.48 32.41
N SER A 48 -61.22 -28.51 33.22
CA SER A 48 -60.58 -28.72 34.53
C SER A 48 -59.11 -29.15 34.44
N TYR A 49 -58.71 -29.84 33.37
CA TYR A 49 -57.34 -30.30 33.13
C TYR A 49 -56.50 -29.30 32.33
N ARG A 50 -57.16 -28.49 31.50
CA ARG A 50 -56.52 -27.53 30.59
C ARG A 50 -55.69 -26.47 31.33
N LEU A 51 -56.16 -25.97 32.47
CA LEU A 51 -55.50 -24.91 33.22
C LEU A 51 -54.14 -25.36 33.78
N GLN A 52 -54.09 -26.55 34.38
CA GLN A 52 -52.86 -27.11 34.94
C GLN A 52 -51.82 -27.42 33.85
N MET A 53 -52.27 -27.95 32.72
CA MET A 53 -51.39 -28.34 31.63
C MET A 53 -50.85 -27.15 30.82
N VAL A 54 -51.62 -26.05 30.68
CA VAL A 54 -51.14 -24.80 30.08
C VAL A 54 -50.02 -24.17 30.92
N GLU A 55 -50.14 -24.24 32.24
CA GLU A 55 -49.12 -23.71 33.16
C GLU A 55 -47.80 -24.47 33.02
N ARG A 56 -47.86 -25.81 32.94
CA ARG A 56 -46.69 -26.67 32.72
C ARG A 56 -46.02 -26.44 31.37
N VAL A 57 -46.79 -26.36 30.28
CA VAL A 57 -46.24 -26.08 28.93
C VAL A 57 -45.57 -24.70 28.90
N ARG A 58 -46.17 -23.69 29.54
CA ARG A 58 -45.55 -22.36 29.68
C ARG A 58 -44.27 -22.41 30.50
N GLU A 59 -44.23 -23.19 31.57
CA GLU A 59 -43.05 -23.37 32.41
C GLU A 59 -41.91 -24.04 31.63
N TYR A 60 -42.18 -25.16 30.93
CA TYR A 60 -41.20 -25.86 30.10
C TYR A 60 -40.70 -24.97 28.96
N ARG A 61 -41.58 -24.20 28.30
CA ARG A 61 -41.19 -23.23 27.27
C ARG A 61 -40.31 -22.11 27.82
N ARG A 62 -40.57 -21.66 29.05
CA ARG A 62 -39.75 -20.65 29.73
C ARG A 62 -38.38 -21.21 30.07
N ARG A 63 -38.31 -22.45 30.57
CA ARG A 63 -37.06 -23.18 30.88
C ARG A 63 -36.22 -23.42 29.63
N LEU A 64 -36.86 -23.85 28.52
CA LEU A 64 -36.18 -24.04 27.25
C LEU A 64 -35.61 -22.72 26.71
N ARG A 65 -36.38 -21.62 26.80
CA ARG A 65 -35.89 -20.29 26.43
C ARG A 65 -34.75 -19.80 27.31
N THR A 66 -34.81 -19.98 28.62
CA THR A 66 -33.72 -19.60 29.52
C THR A 66 -32.49 -20.47 29.34
N ALA A 67 -32.66 -21.77 29.05
CA ALA A 67 -31.55 -22.67 28.73
C ALA A 67 -30.92 -22.35 27.38
N ALA A 68 -31.72 -21.95 26.38
CA ALA A 68 -31.23 -21.47 25.10
C ALA A 68 -30.54 -20.10 25.20
N ALA A 69 -31.04 -19.19 26.04
CA ALA A 69 -30.43 -17.90 26.31
C ALA A 69 -29.16 -18.00 27.18
N ALA A 70 -29.10 -18.97 28.09
CA ALA A 70 -27.90 -19.33 28.85
C ALA A 70 -26.95 -20.24 28.05
N SER A 71 -27.32 -20.62 26.82
CA SER A 71 -26.47 -21.46 25.98
C SER A 71 -25.31 -20.64 25.44
N PRO A 72 -24.05 -21.06 25.67
CA PRO A 72 -22.86 -20.32 25.26
C PRO A 72 -22.77 -20.08 23.74
N ALA A 73 -23.49 -20.87 22.94
CA ALA A 73 -23.52 -20.78 21.48
C ALA A 73 -24.12 -19.45 20.95
N GLY A 74 -25.14 -18.90 21.63
CA GLY A 74 -25.76 -17.63 21.22
C GLY A 74 -24.83 -16.42 21.44
N ASP A 75 -24.13 -16.42 22.57
CA ASP A 75 -23.14 -15.39 22.91
C ASP A 75 -21.88 -15.50 22.05
N GLU A 76 -21.46 -16.72 21.70
CA GLU A 76 -20.33 -16.95 20.81
C GLU A 76 -20.58 -16.41 19.39
N THR A 77 -21.81 -16.57 18.89
CA THR A 77 -22.23 -16.00 17.59
C THR A 77 -22.19 -14.47 17.62
N ARG A 78 -22.77 -13.84 18.67
CA ARG A 78 -22.75 -12.38 18.83
C ARG A 78 -21.33 -11.84 18.92
N ARG A 79 -20.48 -12.45 19.76
CA ARG A 79 -19.07 -12.08 19.90
C ARG A 79 -18.29 -12.22 18.59
N THR A 80 -18.64 -13.20 17.76
CA THR A 80 -18.01 -13.39 16.44
C THR A 80 -18.40 -12.28 15.48
N VAL A 81 -19.68 -11.89 15.44
CA VAL A 81 -20.17 -10.77 14.61
C VAL A 81 -19.57 -9.44 15.06
N GLU A 82 -19.52 -9.17 16.36
CA GLU A 82 -18.90 -7.95 16.91
C GLU A 82 -17.42 -7.87 16.56
N ARG A 83 -16.67 -8.98 16.68
CA ARG A 83 -15.27 -9.07 16.24
C ARG A 83 -15.13 -8.83 14.74
N GLY A 84 -16.03 -9.38 13.94
CA GLY A 84 -16.08 -9.16 12.48
C GLY A 84 -16.29 -7.69 12.12
N LEU A 85 -17.26 -7.03 12.73
CA LEU A 85 -17.54 -5.60 12.55
C LEU A 85 -16.35 -4.73 12.99
N GLN A 86 -15.75 -5.03 14.13
CA GLN A 86 -14.58 -4.29 14.62
C GLN A 86 -13.37 -4.45 13.69
N THR A 87 -13.22 -5.62 13.07
CA THR A 87 -12.18 -5.88 12.08
C THR A 87 -12.44 -5.09 10.80
N LEU A 88 -13.67 -5.12 10.29
CA LEU A 88 -14.08 -4.33 9.13
C LEU A 88 -13.88 -2.83 9.33
N GLN A 89 -14.24 -2.29 10.49
CA GLN A 89 -14.01 -0.88 10.82
C GLN A 89 -12.52 -0.54 10.79
N ARG A 90 -11.66 -1.35 11.45
CA ARG A 90 -10.21 -1.14 11.41
C ARG A 90 -9.64 -1.22 10.00
N THR A 91 -10.10 -2.18 9.20
CA THR A 91 -9.69 -2.33 7.80
C THR A 91 -10.13 -1.12 6.98
N SER A 92 -11.36 -0.65 7.16
CA SER A 92 -11.89 0.56 6.50
C SER A 92 -11.05 1.79 6.85
N ASP A 93 -10.75 2.00 8.12
CA ASP A 93 -9.89 3.11 8.57
C ASP A 93 -8.48 2.99 8.00
N SER A 94 -7.94 1.78 7.92
CA SER A 94 -6.63 1.53 7.33
C SER A 94 -6.61 1.80 5.82
N ILE A 95 -7.68 1.46 5.10
CA ILE A 95 -7.84 1.77 3.68
C ILE A 95 -7.95 3.28 3.48
N ALA A 96 -8.75 3.98 4.30
CA ALA A 96 -8.87 5.43 4.22
C ALA A 96 -7.51 6.12 4.43
N ARG A 97 -6.74 5.68 5.44
CA ARG A 97 -5.36 6.16 5.64
C ARG A 97 -4.47 5.84 4.46
N SER A 98 -4.54 4.63 3.91
CA SER A 98 -3.73 4.24 2.75
C SER A 98 -4.05 5.10 1.53
N GLN A 99 -5.33 5.42 1.28
CA GLN A 99 -5.72 6.32 0.18
C GLN A 99 -5.17 7.73 0.38
N GLN A 100 -5.21 8.26 1.61
CA GLN A 100 -4.62 9.55 1.92
C GLN A 100 -3.11 9.55 1.67
N VAL A 101 -2.39 8.53 2.14
CA VAL A 101 -0.94 8.40 1.93
C VAL A 101 -0.62 8.23 0.44
N SER A 102 -1.42 7.46 -0.31
CA SER A 102 -1.27 7.33 -1.76
C SER A 102 -1.45 8.67 -2.46
N ALA A 103 -2.47 9.46 -2.10
CA ALA A 103 -2.69 10.78 -2.68
C ALA A 103 -1.55 11.77 -2.36
N GLU A 104 -1.01 11.73 -1.14
CA GLU A 104 0.18 12.51 -0.76
C GLU A 104 1.42 12.06 -1.55
N THR A 105 1.58 10.74 -1.75
CA THR A 105 2.66 10.17 -2.56
C THR A 105 2.55 10.59 -4.03
N ASP A 106 1.35 10.61 -4.59
CA ASP A 106 1.09 11.08 -5.96
C ASP A 106 1.44 12.57 -6.11
N ALA A 107 1.11 13.39 -5.10
CA ALA A 107 1.47 14.81 -5.08
C ALA A 107 2.98 15.02 -5.04
N VAL A 108 3.70 14.29 -4.17
CA VAL A 108 5.17 14.31 -4.11
C VAL A 108 5.77 13.81 -5.43
N GLY A 109 5.19 12.76 -6.02
CA GLY A 109 5.63 12.24 -7.33
C GLY A 109 5.50 13.28 -8.43
N ALA A 110 4.39 14.03 -8.47
CA ALA A 110 4.18 15.12 -9.42
C ALA A 110 5.21 16.24 -9.24
N GLU A 111 5.51 16.62 -8.00
CA GLU A 111 6.55 17.62 -7.68
C GLU A 111 7.93 17.15 -8.13
N VAL A 112 8.30 15.90 -7.84
CA VAL A 112 9.57 15.31 -8.27
C VAL A 112 9.69 15.30 -9.80
N ILE A 113 8.63 14.95 -10.54
CA ILE A 113 8.65 14.98 -12.01
C ILE A 113 8.86 16.42 -12.52
N SER A 114 8.21 17.40 -11.92
CA SER A 114 8.39 18.82 -12.26
C SER A 114 9.83 19.29 -12.03
N GLU A 115 10.40 18.94 -10.88
CA GLU A 115 11.78 19.26 -10.51
C GLU A 115 12.78 18.59 -11.46
N LEU A 116 12.60 17.30 -11.78
CA LEU A 116 13.42 16.59 -12.76
C LEU A 116 13.34 17.24 -14.15
N GLY A 117 12.17 17.77 -14.53
CA GLY A 117 12.00 18.57 -15.75
C GLY A 117 12.89 19.82 -15.75
N THR A 118 12.87 20.59 -14.66
CA THR A 118 13.71 21.78 -14.47
C THR A 118 15.20 21.43 -14.47
N GLN A 119 15.59 20.38 -13.76
CA GLN A 119 16.98 19.90 -13.73
C GLN A 119 17.46 19.46 -15.11
N ARG A 120 16.62 18.75 -15.87
CA ARG A 120 16.92 18.37 -17.26
C ARG A 120 17.18 19.61 -18.11
N GLU A 121 16.35 20.64 -18.00
CA GLU A 121 16.52 21.88 -18.74
C GLU A 121 17.83 22.61 -18.37
N SER A 122 18.19 22.62 -17.08
CA SER A 122 19.47 23.15 -16.60
C SER A 122 20.67 22.37 -17.16
N LEU A 123 20.59 21.04 -17.17
CA LEU A 123 21.61 20.18 -17.79
C LEU A 123 21.75 20.44 -19.29
N GLN A 124 20.64 20.61 -20.00
CA GLN A 124 20.65 20.96 -21.42
C GLN A 124 21.35 22.30 -21.65
N ARG A 125 20.98 23.35 -20.92
CA ARG A 125 21.67 24.66 -21.00
C ARG A 125 23.15 24.58 -20.67
N THR A 126 23.52 23.77 -19.68
CA THR A 126 24.92 23.57 -19.30
C THR A 126 25.69 22.87 -20.41
N ARG A 127 25.08 21.86 -21.04
CA ARG A 127 25.64 21.17 -22.20
C ARG A 127 25.83 22.11 -23.39
N ASP A 128 24.83 22.91 -23.72
CA ASP A 128 24.91 23.87 -24.84
C ASP A 128 26.07 24.86 -24.60
N ARG A 129 26.20 25.39 -23.37
CA ARG A 129 27.32 26.26 -22.98
C ARG A 129 28.68 25.57 -23.07
N LEU A 130 28.76 24.27 -22.75
CA LEU A 130 30.00 23.51 -22.88
C LEU A 130 30.38 23.32 -24.36
N GLU A 131 29.40 23.02 -25.23
CA GLU A 131 29.61 22.91 -26.67
C GLU A 131 30.07 24.27 -27.27
N ASP A 132 29.46 25.38 -26.85
CA ASP A 132 29.88 26.73 -27.24
C ASP A 132 31.30 27.05 -26.76
N THR A 133 31.60 26.72 -25.50
CA THR A 133 32.94 26.94 -24.91
C THR A 133 34.01 26.14 -25.66
N ASP A 134 33.72 24.89 -26.04
CA ASP A 134 34.65 24.07 -26.82
C ASP A 134 34.90 24.68 -28.22
N ALA A 135 33.86 25.22 -28.85
CA ALA A 135 34.01 25.94 -30.12
C ALA A 135 34.85 27.23 -29.98
N GLU A 136 34.72 27.96 -28.86
CA GLU A 136 35.56 29.12 -28.54
C GLU A 136 37.01 28.73 -28.23
N LEU A 137 37.23 27.62 -27.51
CA LEU A 137 38.56 27.08 -27.23
C LEU A 137 39.25 26.65 -28.54
N SER A 138 38.54 25.96 -29.44
CA SER A 138 39.05 25.59 -30.76
C SER A 138 39.46 26.82 -31.58
N ARG A 139 38.66 27.89 -31.55
CA ARG A 139 39.00 29.18 -32.20
C ARG A 139 40.22 29.82 -31.57
N SER A 140 40.31 29.82 -30.23
CA SER A 140 41.44 30.35 -29.49
C SER A 140 42.74 29.61 -29.81
N GLN A 141 42.71 28.28 -29.90
CA GLN A 141 43.85 27.48 -30.34
C GLN A 141 44.33 27.83 -31.76
N ARG A 142 43.40 28.03 -32.70
CA ARG A 142 43.73 28.45 -34.08
C ARG A 142 44.39 29.84 -34.11
N LEU A 143 43.87 30.77 -33.30
CA LEU A 143 44.44 32.11 -33.16
C LEU A 143 45.85 32.06 -32.56
N LEU A 144 46.04 31.31 -31.47
CA LEU A 144 47.34 31.12 -30.82
C LEU A 144 48.35 30.49 -31.79
N ARG A 145 47.96 29.48 -32.57
CA ARG A 145 48.81 28.89 -33.61
C ARG A 145 49.23 29.92 -34.65
N THR A 146 48.32 30.80 -35.08
CA THR A 146 48.62 31.87 -36.03
C THR A 146 49.62 32.86 -35.46
N MET A 147 49.44 33.28 -34.20
CA MET A 147 50.38 34.15 -33.50
C MET A 147 51.76 33.50 -33.37
N TYR A 148 51.81 32.22 -32.99
CA TYR A 148 53.05 31.47 -32.87
C TYR A 148 53.85 31.44 -34.18
N VAL A 149 53.18 31.13 -35.30
CA VAL A 149 53.84 31.09 -36.62
C VAL A 149 54.36 32.48 -37.01
N ARG A 150 53.57 33.55 -36.81
CA ARG A 150 54.02 34.93 -37.10
C ARG A 150 55.26 35.32 -36.30
N VAL A 151 55.29 34.98 -35.01
CA VAL A 151 56.45 35.25 -34.14
C VAL A 151 57.67 34.48 -34.62
N LEU A 152 57.51 33.20 -35.00
CA LEU A 152 58.61 32.40 -35.52
C LEU A 152 59.15 32.96 -36.85
N THR A 153 58.27 33.29 -37.79
CA THR A 153 58.66 33.92 -39.07
C THR A 153 59.41 35.21 -38.84
N ASN A 154 58.94 36.07 -37.92
CA ASN A 154 59.63 37.31 -37.58
C ASN A 154 61.04 37.05 -37.00
N ARG A 155 61.17 36.08 -36.08
CA ARG A 155 62.48 35.70 -35.52
C ARG A 155 63.45 35.18 -36.59
N VAL A 156 62.97 34.33 -37.50
CA VAL A 156 63.80 33.80 -38.60
C VAL A 156 64.21 34.90 -39.57
N LEU A 157 63.30 35.80 -39.94
CA LEU A 157 63.59 36.92 -40.82
C LEU A 157 64.63 37.86 -40.20
N LEU A 158 64.51 38.16 -38.91
CA LEU A 158 65.51 38.96 -38.18
C LEU A 158 66.89 38.29 -38.19
N ALA A 159 66.96 36.98 -37.90
CA ALA A 159 68.21 36.23 -37.93
C ALA A 159 68.85 36.21 -39.34
N ALA A 160 68.03 36.12 -40.39
CA ALA A 160 68.50 36.15 -41.77
C ALA A 160 69.12 37.49 -42.16
N ILE A 161 68.49 38.62 -41.76
CA ILE A 161 69.03 39.97 -42.03
C ILE A 161 70.41 40.12 -41.37
N ILE A 162 70.54 39.77 -40.08
CA ILE A 162 71.81 39.83 -39.35
C ILE A 162 72.89 38.97 -40.02
N ALA A 163 72.54 37.77 -40.47
CA ALA A 163 73.48 36.90 -41.17
C ALA A 163 73.99 37.51 -42.50
N VAL A 164 73.10 38.17 -43.25
CA VAL A 164 73.46 38.87 -44.49
C VAL A 164 74.38 40.06 -44.23
N GLU A 165 74.09 40.86 -43.19
CA GLU A 165 74.95 41.99 -42.79
C GLU A 165 76.36 41.53 -42.42
N LEU A 166 76.48 40.45 -41.65
CA LEU A 166 77.77 39.86 -41.29
C LEU A 166 78.53 39.34 -42.53
N ALA A 167 77.83 38.72 -43.48
CA ALA A 167 78.44 38.25 -44.72
C ALA A 167 78.97 39.40 -45.58
N LEU A 168 78.22 40.50 -45.71
CA LEU A 168 78.63 41.70 -46.42
C LEU A 168 79.85 42.36 -45.76
N LEU A 169 79.84 42.52 -44.43
CA LEU A 169 80.98 43.05 -43.68
C LEU A 169 82.21 42.15 -43.85
N GLY A 170 82.05 40.83 -43.72
CA GLY A 170 83.13 39.86 -43.93
C GLY A 170 83.72 39.94 -45.33
N ALA A 171 82.88 39.99 -46.37
CA ALA A 171 83.32 40.14 -47.76
C ALA A 171 84.05 41.48 -48.00
N ALA A 172 83.53 42.58 -47.45
CA ALA A 172 84.16 43.89 -47.55
C ALA A 172 85.55 43.93 -46.88
N VAL A 173 85.67 43.33 -45.69
CA VAL A 173 86.96 43.20 -44.98
C VAL A 173 87.92 42.32 -45.76
N TYR A 174 87.47 41.17 -46.27
CA TYR A 174 88.28 40.26 -47.08
C TYR A 174 88.83 40.94 -48.34
N LEU A 175 87.97 41.66 -49.08
CA LEU A 175 88.40 42.41 -50.26
C LEU A 175 89.38 43.54 -49.90
N LYS A 176 89.16 44.26 -48.80
CA LYS A 176 90.04 45.36 -48.38
C LYS A 176 91.42 44.88 -47.91
N PHE A 177 91.48 43.78 -47.16
CA PHE A 177 92.73 43.29 -46.56
C PHE A 177 93.52 42.37 -47.48
N PHE A 178 92.86 41.61 -48.36
CA PHE A 178 93.53 40.61 -49.20
C PHE A 178 93.73 41.06 -50.65
N LYS A 179 93.01 42.08 -51.12
CA LYS A 179 93.14 42.62 -52.49
C LYS A 179 94.00 43.90 -52.57
N LYS A 180 94.98 44.02 -51.67
CA LYS A 180 96.03 45.05 -51.67
C LYS A 180 97.38 44.37 -51.47
#